data_AF-A0A2T1CDW0-F1
#
_entry.id   AF-A0A2T1CDW0-F1
#
_cell.length_a   1.000
_cell.length_b   1.000
_cell.length_c   1.000
_cell.angle_alpha   90.00
_cell.angle_beta   90.00
_cell.angle_gamma   90.00
#
_symmetry.space_group_name_H-M   'P 1'
#
loop_
_entity.id
_entity.type
_entity.pdbx_description
1 polymer ?
#
loop_
_entity_poly.entity_id
_entity_poly.type
_entity_poly.pdbx_seq_one_letter_code
_entity_poly.pdbx_strand_id
1 'polypeptide(L)'
;MPVGVLWFINLPYPPIRRPIARNAPILLVPSYASMDSSYRQAISLTEQASQLIDNATAFEDIDLGAEKVEQAQANLDRLPLWIWDELPGRRYWWYDWRLSYTGFYSARSEVGRLQAKVFQERNAQTALFEAEQTLDRAKQNYQQANQAADKQAAITEWRVALNQLEQISSQTLAGSIAQQRSNPYQQEFQNTVGAAAGNEQTETLIRAARQFAWQAAQAGQNPPHSVEKWRQIEGLWQEAIQRLDAIPADNLAGYAEAQQLLATYRASQSQIRVRLQAEQEAVLNFQEAQYKIQALLASIPTNPDRVNRNAMISQLQGIIHQLERVPNGTTVYLESQALLLSAKNKLNQL
;
A
#
# COMPACT_ATOMS: atom_id res chain seq x y z
N MET A 1 60.16 43.09 -38.71
CA MET A 1 60.22 42.25 -37.49
C MET A 1 59.86 40.82 -37.90
N PRO A 2 60.73 39.82 -37.69
CA PRO A 2 60.45 38.45 -38.11
C PRO A 2 59.35 37.84 -37.24
N VAL A 3 58.45 37.09 -37.88
CA VAL A 3 57.20 36.54 -37.31
C VAL A 3 57.44 35.65 -36.07
N GLY A 4 58.63 35.07 -35.93
CA GLY A 4 59.01 34.23 -34.78
C GLY A 4 59.27 34.99 -33.47
N VAL A 5 59.57 36.30 -33.51
CA VAL A 5 59.81 37.11 -32.29
C VAL A 5 58.49 37.57 -31.65
N LEU A 6 57.41 37.67 -32.44
CA LEU A 6 56.09 38.11 -31.96
C LEU A 6 55.40 37.05 -31.07
N TRP A 7 55.73 35.77 -31.22
CA TRP A 7 55.11 34.67 -30.47
C TRP A 7 55.56 34.66 -28.99
N PHE A 8 56.83 34.95 -28.72
CA PHE A 8 57.36 35.06 -27.34
C PHE A 8 56.88 36.33 -26.61
N ILE A 9 56.62 37.41 -27.35
CA ILE A 9 56.13 38.70 -26.84
C ILE A 9 54.64 38.61 -26.43
N ASN A 10 53.90 37.66 -27.00
CA ASN A 10 52.47 37.46 -26.79
C ASN A 10 52.14 36.39 -25.71
N LEU A 11 53.16 35.87 -25.01
CA LEU A 11 52.97 34.89 -23.94
C LEU A 11 52.23 35.51 -22.74
N PRO A 12 51.29 34.79 -22.10
CA PRO A 12 50.53 35.27 -20.95
C PRO A 12 51.36 35.24 -19.65
N TYR A 13 52.57 35.81 -19.67
CA TYR A 13 53.51 35.81 -18.54
C TYR A 13 53.84 37.25 -18.09
N PRO A 14 53.44 37.67 -16.88
CA PRO A 14 53.57 39.05 -16.42
C PRO A 14 54.98 39.65 -16.51
N PRO A 15 56.07 38.93 -16.17
CA PRO A 15 57.43 39.45 -16.28
C PRO A 15 57.88 39.84 -17.70
N ILE A 16 57.34 39.19 -18.73
CA ILE A 16 57.64 39.51 -20.14
C ILE A 16 56.75 40.66 -20.63
N ARG A 17 55.48 40.68 -20.23
CA ARG A 17 54.49 41.67 -20.72
C ARG A 17 54.66 43.06 -20.12
N ARG A 18 55.05 43.20 -18.85
CA ARG A 18 55.20 44.50 -18.17
C ARG A 18 56.17 45.47 -18.88
N PRO A 19 57.37 45.05 -19.31
CA PRO A 19 58.26 45.89 -20.12
C PRO A 19 57.67 46.27 -21.49
N ILE A 20 56.96 45.35 -22.14
CA ILE A 20 56.35 45.58 -23.46
C ILE A 20 55.18 46.57 -23.34
N ALA A 21 54.34 46.44 -22.32
CA ALA A 21 53.24 47.36 -22.05
C ALA A 21 53.71 48.82 -21.82
N ARG A 22 54.90 49.01 -21.24
CA ARG A 22 55.48 50.34 -20.99
C ARG A 22 56.13 50.95 -22.24
N ASN A 23 56.84 50.13 -23.03
CA ASN A 23 57.71 50.63 -24.10
C ASN A 23 57.11 50.48 -25.51
N ALA A 24 56.25 49.48 -25.73
CA ALA A 24 55.65 49.16 -27.03
C ALA A 24 54.26 48.50 -26.90
N PRO A 25 53.26 49.19 -26.29
CA PRO A 25 51.97 48.59 -25.92
C PRO A 25 51.16 48.07 -27.12
N ILE A 26 51.40 48.59 -28.33
CA ILE A 26 50.72 48.14 -29.55
C ILE A 26 50.97 46.66 -29.86
N LEU A 27 52.10 46.11 -29.41
CA LEU A 27 52.45 44.70 -29.61
C LEU A 27 51.57 43.73 -28.78
N LEU A 28 50.90 44.23 -27.73
CA LEU A 28 50.02 43.43 -26.87
C LEU A 28 48.55 43.46 -27.32
N VAL A 29 48.19 44.30 -28.28
CA VAL A 29 46.79 44.45 -28.72
C VAL A 29 46.18 43.12 -29.20
N PRO A 30 46.86 42.27 -30.01
CA PRO A 30 46.30 40.99 -30.42
C PRO A 30 45.95 40.07 -29.24
N SER A 31 46.81 39.97 -28.22
CA SER A 31 46.48 39.21 -27.00
C SER A 31 45.30 39.78 -26.23
N TYR A 32 45.28 41.10 -25.99
CA TYR A 32 44.17 41.71 -25.28
C TYR A 32 42.87 41.53 -26.07
N ALA A 33 42.89 41.67 -27.40
CA ALA A 33 41.72 41.49 -28.27
C ALA A 33 41.18 40.05 -28.22
N SER A 34 42.07 39.06 -28.18
CA SER A 34 41.70 37.67 -27.94
C SER A 34 41.07 37.47 -26.56
N MET A 35 41.64 38.07 -25.51
CA MET A 35 41.10 38.00 -24.14
C MET A 35 39.72 38.67 -24.06
N ASP A 36 39.54 39.84 -24.67
CA ASP A 36 38.25 40.54 -24.72
C ASP A 36 37.21 39.72 -25.49
N SER A 37 37.61 39.07 -26.58
CA SER A 37 36.75 38.14 -27.33
C SER A 37 36.30 36.95 -26.48
N SER A 38 37.24 36.25 -25.81
CA SER A 38 36.91 35.15 -24.91
C SER A 38 36.02 35.62 -23.76
N TYR A 39 36.29 36.78 -23.17
CA TYR A 39 35.44 37.37 -22.14
C TYR A 39 34.01 37.63 -22.63
N ARG A 40 33.83 38.26 -23.80
CA ARG A 40 32.50 38.51 -24.37
C ARG A 40 31.75 37.23 -24.69
N GLN A 41 32.45 36.24 -25.26
CA GLN A 41 31.88 34.93 -25.54
C GLN A 41 31.45 34.24 -24.24
N ALA A 42 32.29 34.28 -23.20
CA ALA A 42 31.94 33.72 -21.90
C ALA A 42 30.67 34.34 -21.32
N ILE A 43 30.54 35.67 -21.34
CA ILE A 43 29.32 36.34 -20.85
C ILE A 43 28.09 35.91 -21.65
N SER A 44 28.15 35.98 -22.98
CA SER A 44 27.01 35.61 -23.83
C SER A 44 26.62 34.14 -23.68
N LEU A 45 27.60 33.24 -23.55
CA LEU A 45 27.34 31.81 -23.32
C LEU A 45 26.75 31.56 -21.92
N THR A 46 27.18 32.31 -20.91
CA THR A 46 26.63 32.22 -19.55
C THR A 46 25.17 32.67 -19.53
N GLU A 47 24.83 33.76 -20.23
CA GLU A 47 23.45 34.24 -20.36
C GLU A 47 22.57 33.22 -21.09
N GLN A 48 23.04 32.67 -22.22
CA GLN A 48 22.33 31.62 -22.95
C GLN A 48 22.12 30.36 -22.10
N ALA A 49 23.16 29.92 -21.39
CA ALA A 49 23.09 28.78 -20.49
C ALA A 49 22.07 28.99 -19.37
N SER A 50 22.07 30.17 -18.74
CA SER A 50 21.08 30.50 -17.70
C SER A 50 19.67 30.48 -18.26
N GLN A 51 19.42 31.04 -19.45
CA GLN A 51 18.08 31.00 -20.07
C GLN A 51 17.59 29.57 -20.27
N LEU A 52 18.46 28.70 -20.80
CA LEU A 52 18.15 27.29 -21.07
C LEU A 52 17.95 26.48 -19.79
N ILE A 53 18.79 26.69 -18.78
CA ILE A 53 18.77 25.88 -17.53
C ILE A 53 17.71 26.38 -16.55
N ASP A 54 17.53 27.70 -16.43
CA ASP A 54 16.59 28.26 -15.45
C ASP A 54 15.14 28.21 -15.90
N ASN A 55 14.90 28.18 -17.21
CA ASN A 55 13.56 28.11 -17.79
C ASN A 55 13.34 26.82 -18.59
N ALA A 56 14.08 25.75 -18.27
CA ALA A 56 13.97 24.49 -18.97
C ALA A 56 12.55 23.94 -18.92
N THR A 57 12.07 23.50 -20.08
CA THR A 57 10.76 22.84 -20.22
C THR A 57 10.91 21.38 -20.67
N ALA A 58 12.09 21.05 -21.19
CA ALA A 58 12.48 19.71 -21.61
C ALA A 58 13.92 19.41 -21.15
N PHE A 59 14.29 18.14 -21.07
CA PHE A 59 15.64 17.74 -20.65
C PHE A 59 16.70 18.16 -21.68
N GLU A 60 16.31 18.28 -22.94
CA GLU A 60 17.14 18.78 -24.04
C GLU A 60 17.58 20.24 -23.80
N ASP A 61 16.75 21.07 -23.14
CA ASP A 61 17.11 22.43 -22.76
C ASP A 61 18.26 22.42 -21.74
N ILE A 62 18.19 21.52 -20.76
CA ILE A 62 19.24 21.33 -19.74
C ILE A 62 20.55 20.85 -20.39
N ASP A 63 20.48 19.90 -21.32
CA ASP A 63 21.68 19.37 -21.98
C ASP A 63 22.35 20.40 -22.88
N LEU A 64 21.58 21.15 -23.68
CA LEU A 64 22.12 22.24 -24.47
C LEU A 64 22.69 23.34 -23.57
N GLY A 65 22.00 23.66 -22.48
CA GLY A 65 22.48 24.60 -21.47
C GLY A 65 23.80 24.17 -20.85
N ALA A 66 23.94 22.88 -20.51
CA ALA A 66 25.17 22.30 -19.97
C ALA A 66 26.36 22.43 -20.94
N GLU A 67 26.13 22.19 -22.23
CA GLU A 67 27.16 22.42 -23.26
C GLU A 67 27.62 23.89 -23.29
N LYS A 68 26.67 24.83 -23.16
CA LYS A 68 26.96 26.27 -23.11
C LYS A 68 27.70 26.67 -21.83
N VAL A 69 27.38 26.05 -20.69
CA VAL A 69 28.14 26.20 -19.43
C VAL A 69 29.59 25.75 -19.61
N GLU A 70 29.84 24.61 -20.25
CA GLU A 70 31.20 24.12 -20.53
C GLU A 70 31.97 25.07 -21.45
N GLN A 71 31.33 25.56 -22.51
CA GLN A 71 31.93 26.53 -23.44
C GLN A 71 32.21 27.87 -22.75
N ALA A 72 31.32 28.33 -21.85
CA ALA A 72 31.52 29.53 -21.05
C ALA A 72 32.71 29.36 -20.10
N GLN A 73 32.78 28.25 -19.36
CA GLN A 73 33.88 27.91 -18.47
C GLN A 73 35.22 27.89 -19.22
N ALA A 74 35.27 27.22 -20.38
CA ALA A 74 36.47 27.16 -21.21
C ALA A 74 36.94 28.55 -21.68
N ASN A 75 36.01 29.46 -21.98
CA ASN A 75 36.34 30.85 -22.33
C ASN A 75 36.79 31.68 -21.13
N LEU A 76 36.22 31.45 -19.94
CA LEU A 76 36.66 32.09 -18.69
C LEU A 76 38.06 31.62 -18.28
N ASP A 77 38.39 30.34 -18.44
CA ASP A 77 39.69 29.78 -18.07
C ASP A 77 40.83 30.20 -19.02
N ARG A 78 40.49 30.68 -20.22
CA ARG A 78 41.44 31.36 -21.11
C ARG A 78 41.85 32.76 -20.62
N LEU A 79 41.14 33.31 -19.63
CA LEU A 79 41.45 34.62 -19.05
C LEU A 79 42.41 34.47 -17.87
N PRO A 80 43.66 34.93 -18.00
CA PRO A 80 44.62 34.81 -16.92
C PRO A 80 44.27 35.72 -15.74
N LEU A 81 44.43 35.24 -14.51
CA LEU A 81 44.12 35.99 -13.29
C LEU A 81 44.91 37.29 -13.13
N TRP A 82 46.12 37.37 -13.68
CA TRP A 82 46.96 38.55 -13.61
C TRP A 82 46.49 39.69 -14.53
N ILE A 83 45.54 39.45 -15.45
CA ILE A 83 45.07 40.46 -16.42
C ILE A 83 44.49 41.70 -15.72
N TRP A 84 43.94 41.51 -14.52
CA TRP A 84 43.26 42.54 -13.73
C TRP A 84 44.21 43.60 -13.18
N ASP A 85 45.48 43.25 -12.95
CA ASP A 85 46.52 44.18 -12.52
C ASP A 85 47.14 44.96 -13.69
N GLU A 86 46.90 44.50 -14.92
CA GLU A 86 47.57 44.95 -16.15
C GLU A 86 46.58 45.39 -17.24
N LEU A 87 45.32 45.67 -16.87
CA LEU A 87 44.34 46.21 -17.80
C LEU A 87 44.86 47.56 -18.34
N PRO A 88 44.87 47.76 -19.66
CA PRO A 88 45.29 49.03 -20.22
C PRO A 88 44.29 50.11 -19.77
N GLY A 89 44.72 50.98 -18.85
CA GLY A 89 43.92 52.13 -18.39
C GLY A 89 43.61 53.17 -19.49
N ARG A 90 44.08 52.95 -20.73
CA ARG A 90 43.81 53.79 -21.89
C ARG A 90 42.95 53.05 -22.91
N ARG A 91 41.73 53.53 -23.10
CA ARG A 91 40.88 53.20 -24.25
C ARG A 91 41.57 53.71 -25.52
N TYR A 92 41.91 52.82 -26.45
CA TYR A 92 42.46 53.24 -27.74
C TYR A 92 41.32 53.69 -28.65
N TRP A 93 41.50 54.79 -29.39
CA TRP A 93 40.47 55.37 -30.29
C TRP A 93 39.90 54.42 -31.35
N TRP A 94 40.57 53.29 -31.65
CA TRP A 94 40.14 52.28 -32.62
C TRP A 94 39.72 50.94 -32.00
N TYR A 95 39.80 50.76 -30.67
CA TYR A 95 39.37 49.52 -30.02
C TYR A 95 38.79 49.75 -28.62
N ASP A 96 37.54 49.31 -28.44
CA ASP A 96 36.76 49.48 -27.22
C ASP A 96 36.77 48.22 -26.35
N TRP A 97 37.65 48.20 -25.35
CA TRP A 97 37.76 47.12 -24.36
C TRP A 97 36.50 47.05 -23.48
N ARG A 98 35.95 45.84 -23.28
CA ARG A 98 34.80 45.60 -22.38
C ARG A 98 35.09 44.63 -21.23
N LEU A 99 36.30 44.10 -21.15
CA LEU A 99 36.80 43.36 -19.98
C LEU A 99 36.47 44.10 -18.68
N SER A 100 35.79 43.40 -17.78
CA SER A 100 35.45 43.92 -16.45
C SER A 100 35.82 42.88 -15.40
N TYR A 101 36.54 43.32 -14.36
CA TYR A 101 36.82 42.49 -13.19
C TYR A 101 35.52 41.98 -12.59
N THR A 102 34.56 42.89 -12.34
CA THR A 102 33.28 42.52 -11.74
C THR A 102 32.50 41.58 -12.65
N GLY A 103 32.46 41.85 -13.96
CA GLY A 103 31.77 40.98 -14.92
C GLY A 103 32.39 39.58 -15.01
N PHE A 104 33.71 39.46 -14.90
CA PHE A 104 34.39 38.15 -14.91
C PHE A 104 34.04 37.32 -13.69
N TYR A 105 34.14 37.89 -12.48
CA TYR A 105 33.80 37.15 -11.26
C TYR A 105 32.30 36.82 -11.19
N SER A 106 31.43 37.73 -11.65
CA SER A 106 30.00 37.44 -11.78
C SER A 106 29.75 36.28 -12.73
N ALA A 107 30.34 36.29 -13.94
CA ALA A 107 30.19 35.20 -14.90
C ALA A 107 30.73 33.88 -14.35
N ARG A 108 31.88 33.87 -13.68
CA ARG A 108 32.46 32.66 -13.08
C ARG A 108 31.61 32.11 -11.93
N SER A 109 31.07 32.98 -11.08
CA SER A 109 30.12 32.59 -10.02
C SER A 109 28.86 31.97 -10.61
N GLU A 110 28.33 32.58 -11.67
CA GLU A 110 27.12 32.13 -12.33
C GLU A 110 27.31 30.80 -13.05
N VAL A 111 28.42 30.63 -13.77
CA VAL A 111 28.81 29.33 -14.35
C VAL A 111 28.89 28.25 -13.27
N GLY A 112 29.48 28.54 -12.11
CA GLY A 112 29.51 27.60 -10.98
C GLY A 112 28.10 27.24 -10.45
N ARG A 113 27.20 28.22 -10.33
CA ARG A 113 25.79 27.98 -9.96
C ARG A 113 25.09 27.09 -10.98
N LEU A 114 25.27 27.37 -12.27
CA LEU A 114 24.67 26.61 -13.37
C LEU A 114 25.21 25.18 -13.43
N GLN A 115 26.51 24.96 -13.21
CA GLN A 115 27.10 23.62 -13.10
C GLN A 115 26.45 22.80 -11.98
N ALA A 116 26.27 23.40 -10.80
CA ALA A 116 25.62 22.73 -9.67
C ALA A 116 24.15 22.40 -10.00
N LYS A 117 23.43 23.31 -10.66
CA LYS A 117 22.04 23.08 -11.09
C LYS A 117 21.94 21.96 -12.13
N VAL A 118 22.78 21.96 -13.16
CA VAL A 118 22.84 20.87 -14.16
C VAL A 118 23.10 19.52 -13.49
N PHE A 119 24.00 19.47 -12.51
CA PHE A 119 24.24 18.24 -11.75
C PHE A 119 23.00 17.76 -10.99
N GLN A 120 22.27 18.67 -10.34
CA GLN A 120 21.03 18.34 -9.64
C GLN A 120 19.94 17.85 -10.61
N GLU A 121 19.77 18.53 -11.75
CA GLU A 121 18.79 18.15 -12.79
C GLU A 121 19.09 16.76 -13.36
N ARG A 122 20.35 16.47 -13.68
CA ARG A 122 20.74 15.15 -14.20
C ARG A 122 20.51 14.03 -13.20
N ASN A 123 20.86 14.24 -11.93
CA ASN A 123 20.60 13.24 -10.89
C ASN A 123 19.10 13.00 -10.72
N ALA A 124 18.29 14.05 -10.74
CA ALA A 124 16.83 13.94 -10.64
C ALA A 124 16.22 13.26 -11.88
N GLN A 125 16.75 13.53 -13.08
CA GLN A 125 16.35 12.86 -14.32
C GLN A 125 16.65 11.37 -14.28
N THR A 126 17.84 10.96 -13.79
CA THR A 126 18.17 9.55 -13.59
C THR A 126 17.21 8.89 -12.61
N ALA A 127 16.95 9.52 -11.46
CA ALA A 127 16.02 9.00 -10.46
C ALA A 127 14.60 8.84 -11.00
N LEU A 128 14.13 9.80 -11.83
CA LEU A 128 12.83 9.72 -12.50
C LEU A 128 12.77 8.51 -13.42
N PHE A 129 13.77 8.33 -14.28
CA PHE A 129 13.81 7.23 -15.23
C PHE A 129 13.86 5.86 -14.52
N GLU A 130 14.68 5.72 -13.48
CA GLU A 130 14.77 4.49 -12.69
C GLU A 130 13.45 4.16 -11.98
N ALA A 131 12.78 5.16 -11.42
CA ALA A 131 11.49 4.98 -10.77
C ALA A 131 10.39 4.60 -11.77
N GLU A 132 10.34 5.24 -12.94
CA GLU A 132 9.39 4.89 -14.01
C GLU A 132 9.64 3.48 -14.56
N GLN A 133 10.91 3.09 -14.77
CA GLN A 133 11.24 1.75 -15.19
C GLN A 133 10.84 0.70 -14.15
N THR A 134 11.08 0.98 -12.86
CA THR A 134 10.68 0.10 -11.76
C THR A 134 9.17 -0.04 -11.69
N LEU A 135 8.45 1.07 -11.87
CA LEU A 135 6.99 1.12 -11.92
C LEU A 135 6.44 0.23 -13.04
N ASP A 136 6.95 0.39 -14.26
CA ASP A 136 6.50 -0.38 -15.42
C ASP A 136 6.79 -1.87 -15.27
N ARG A 137 7.97 -2.23 -14.76
CA ARG A 137 8.32 -3.61 -14.46
C ARG A 137 7.39 -4.21 -13.41
N ALA A 138 7.11 -3.48 -12.34
CA ALA A 138 6.22 -3.94 -11.27
C ALA A 138 4.80 -4.20 -11.81
N LYS A 139 4.29 -3.30 -12.67
CA LYS A 139 3.00 -3.48 -13.36
C LYS A 139 2.97 -4.74 -14.22
N GLN A 140 4.01 -4.96 -15.03
CA GLN A 140 4.12 -6.14 -15.88
C GLN A 140 4.19 -7.43 -15.06
N ASN A 141 5.02 -7.45 -14.02
CA ASN A 141 5.16 -8.61 -13.12
C ASN A 141 3.81 -8.93 -12.45
N TYR A 142 3.09 -7.91 -12.00
CA TYR A 142 1.77 -8.08 -11.39
C TYR A 142 0.74 -8.69 -12.36
N GLN A 143 0.75 -8.26 -13.63
CA GLN A 143 -0.16 -8.78 -14.67
C GLN A 143 0.16 -10.23 -15.06
N GLN A 144 1.44 -10.59 -15.11
CA GLN A 144 1.89 -11.92 -15.54
C GLN A 144 1.88 -12.96 -14.42
N ALA A 145 1.85 -12.52 -13.16
CA ALA A 145 1.90 -13.39 -12.00
C ALA A 145 0.61 -14.24 -11.87
N ASN A 146 0.79 -15.56 -11.80
CA ASN A 146 -0.30 -16.53 -11.55
C ASN A 146 -0.43 -16.90 -10.07
N GLN A 147 0.63 -16.70 -9.26
CA GLN A 147 0.62 -17.00 -7.83
C GLN A 147 0.42 -15.73 -7.00
N ALA A 148 -0.30 -15.86 -5.88
CA ALA A 148 -0.56 -14.74 -4.96
C ALA A 148 0.74 -14.14 -4.38
N ALA A 149 1.75 -14.98 -4.08
CA ALA A 149 3.03 -14.51 -3.55
C ALA A 149 3.78 -13.59 -4.55
N ASP A 150 3.79 -13.95 -5.83
CA ASP A 150 4.43 -13.16 -6.88
C ASP A 150 3.69 -11.84 -7.14
N LYS A 151 2.35 -11.85 -7.06
CA LYS A 151 1.53 -10.63 -7.10
C LYS A 151 1.84 -9.70 -5.95
N GLN A 152 1.98 -10.24 -4.73
CA GLN A 152 2.32 -9.45 -3.55
C GLN A 152 3.72 -8.84 -3.62
N ALA A 153 4.70 -9.56 -4.19
CA ALA A 153 6.02 -9.02 -4.47
C ALA A 153 5.95 -7.85 -5.47
N ALA A 154 5.20 -8.01 -6.57
CA ALA A 154 5.01 -6.96 -7.57
C ALA A 154 4.29 -5.72 -7.01
N ILE A 155 3.29 -5.90 -6.13
CA ILE A 155 2.62 -4.81 -5.41
C ILE A 155 3.62 -4.02 -4.55
N THR A 156 4.53 -4.72 -3.89
CA THR A 156 5.56 -4.10 -3.05
C THR A 156 6.53 -3.29 -3.91
N GLU A 157 6.98 -3.83 -5.05
CA GLU A 157 7.83 -3.10 -6.00
C GLU A 157 7.13 -1.87 -6.59
N TRP A 158 5.84 -1.97 -6.93
CA TRP A 158 5.05 -0.84 -7.43
C TRP A 158 5.00 0.28 -6.37
N ARG A 159 4.76 -0.06 -5.10
CA ARG A 159 4.76 0.93 -4.01
C ARG A 159 6.13 1.59 -3.82
N VAL A 160 7.22 0.84 -3.96
CA VAL A 160 8.58 1.39 -3.90
C VAL A 160 8.79 2.42 -5.01
N ALA A 161 8.38 2.11 -6.24
CA ALA A 161 8.51 3.04 -7.37
C ALA A 161 7.72 4.34 -7.15
N LEU A 162 6.48 4.26 -6.63
CA LEU A 162 5.68 5.44 -6.29
C LEU A 162 6.38 6.32 -5.24
N ASN A 163 6.92 5.70 -4.19
CA ASN A 163 7.66 6.43 -3.16
C ASN A 163 8.93 7.09 -3.72
N GLN A 164 9.63 6.42 -4.64
CA GLN A 164 10.82 6.99 -5.30
C GLN A 164 10.45 8.23 -6.10
N LEU A 165 9.34 8.22 -6.85
CA LEU A 165 8.84 9.39 -7.58
C LEU A 165 8.53 10.57 -6.65
N GLU A 166 7.95 10.32 -5.48
CA GLU A 166 7.64 11.37 -4.49
C GLU A 166 8.87 11.99 -3.83
N GLN A 167 9.99 11.26 -3.79
CA GLN A 167 11.24 11.73 -3.18
C GLN A 167 12.06 12.63 -4.12
N ILE A 168 11.72 12.69 -5.41
CA ILE A 168 12.43 13.55 -6.37
C ILE A 168 12.12 15.01 -6.05
N SER A 169 13.17 15.81 -5.88
CA SER A 169 13.05 17.22 -5.49
C SER A 169 12.21 18.02 -6.50
N SER A 170 11.16 18.67 -6.02
CA SER A 170 10.25 19.52 -6.81
C SER A 170 10.91 20.78 -7.38
N GLN A 171 12.14 21.09 -6.96
CA GLN A 171 12.93 22.20 -7.49
C GLN A 171 13.58 21.86 -8.84
N THR A 172 13.50 20.61 -9.27
CA THR A 172 14.03 20.12 -10.55
C THR A 172 12.93 19.91 -11.58
N LEU A 173 13.27 19.94 -12.87
CA LEU A 173 12.33 19.62 -13.95
C LEU A 173 11.78 18.20 -13.78
N ALA A 174 12.65 17.24 -13.45
CA ALA A 174 12.25 15.85 -13.22
C ALA A 174 11.29 15.69 -12.04
N GLY A 175 11.48 16.43 -10.94
CA GLY A 175 10.55 16.42 -9.81
C GLY A 175 9.19 17.00 -10.15
N SER A 176 9.14 18.07 -10.94
CA SER A 176 7.87 18.62 -11.45
C SER A 176 7.10 17.58 -12.29
N ILE A 177 7.80 16.89 -13.20
CA ILE A 177 7.23 15.79 -13.99
C ILE A 177 6.74 14.66 -13.08
N ALA A 178 7.54 14.23 -12.11
CA ALA A 178 7.19 13.19 -11.16
C ALA A 178 5.91 13.53 -10.38
N GLN A 179 5.78 14.77 -9.89
CA GLN A 179 4.59 15.24 -9.18
C GLN A 179 3.35 15.27 -10.06
N GLN A 180 3.48 15.75 -11.29
CA GLN A 180 2.38 15.77 -12.25
C GLN A 180 1.87 14.35 -12.54
N ARG A 181 2.77 13.36 -12.60
CA ARG A 181 2.44 11.96 -12.90
C ARG A 181 2.07 11.12 -11.67
N SER A 182 2.44 11.56 -10.46
CA SER A 182 2.22 10.80 -9.21
C SER A 182 0.74 10.51 -8.95
N ASN A 183 -0.13 11.52 -9.05
CA ASN A 183 -1.58 11.33 -8.83
C ASN A 183 -2.20 10.27 -9.76
N PRO A 184 -2.02 10.34 -11.10
CA PRO A 184 -2.44 9.26 -12.00
C PRO A 184 -1.90 7.88 -11.61
N TYR A 185 -0.62 7.77 -11.27
CA TYR A 185 -0.01 6.47 -10.91
C TYR A 185 -0.53 5.91 -9.58
N GLN A 186 -0.78 6.78 -8.59
CA GLN A 186 -1.42 6.39 -7.33
C GLN A 186 -2.86 5.92 -7.56
N GLN A 187 -3.63 6.60 -8.41
CA GLN A 187 -5.00 6.19 -8.77
C GLN A 187 -5.00 4.84 -9.49
N GLU A 188 -4.08 4.65 -10.46
CA GLU A 188 -3.91 3.38 -11.15
C GLU A 188 -3.56 2.26 -10.16
N PHE A 189 -2.62 2.49 -9.24
CA PHE A 189 -2.28 1.55 -8.18
C PHE A 189 -3.51 1.19 -7.33
N GLN A 190 -4.31 2.18 -6.90
CA GLN A 190 -5.53 1.92 -6.12
C GLN A 190 -6.57 1.13 -6.92
N ASN A 191 -6.79 1.47 -8.19
CA ASN A 191 -7.76 0.80 -9.04
C ASN A 191 -7.35 -0.64 -9.40
N THR A 192 -6.06 -0.87 -9.62
CA THR A 192 -5.53 -2.17 -10.06
C THR A 192 -5.19 -3.09 -8.89
N VAL A 193 -4.57 -2.57 -7.84
CA VAL A 193 -4.12 -3.32 -6.66
C VAL A 193 -5.12 -3.27 -5.53
N GLY A 194 -5.79 -2.14 -5.28
CA GLY A 194 -6.84 -2.03 -4.26
C GLY A 194 -8.02 -2.98 -4.54
N ALA A 195 -8.37 -3.16 -5.82
CA ALA A 195 -9.34 -4.17 -6.24
C ALA A 195 -8.86 -5.61 -5.96
N ALA A 196 -7.56 -5.88 -5.98
CA ALA A 196 -7.02 -7.24 -5.83
C ALA A 196 -6.65 -7.63 -4.40
N ALA A 197 -6.09 -6.71 -3.60
CA ALA A 197 -5.88 -6.93 -2.17
C ALA A 197 -7.22 -7.08 -1.43
N GLY A 198 -8.24 -6.29 -1.83
CA GLY A 198 -9.62 -6.48 -1.40
C GLY A 198 -10.17 -7.86 -1.80
N ASN A 199 -9.90 -8.32 -3.03
CA ASN A 199 -10.32 -9.65 -3.48
C ASN A 199 -9.61 -10.80 -2.76
N GLU A 200 -8.31 -10.75 -2.50
CA GLU A 200 -7.60 -11.82 -1.78
C GLU A 200 -8.05 -11.95 -0.32
N GLN A 201 -8.28 -10.83 0.37
CA GLN A 201 -8.83 -10.83 1.72
C GLN A 201 -10.27 -11.36 1.73
N THR A 202 -11.10 -10.94 0.78
CA THR A 202 -12.47 -11.44 0.62
C THR A 202 -12.51 -12.93 0.29
N GLU A 203 -11.67 -13.42 -0.63
CA GLU A 203 -11.54 -14.85 -0.93
C GLU A 203 -11.09 -15.67 0.29
N THR A 204 -10.20 -15.11 1.12
CA THR A 204 -9.76 -15.75 2.36
C THR A 204 -10.89 -15.84 3.38
N LEU A 205 -11.67 -14.78 3.55
CA LEU A 205 -12.87 -14.77 4.40
C LEU A 205 -13.92 -15.78 3.92
N ILE A 206 -14.21 -15.82 2.61
CA ILE A 206 -15.17 -16.75 2.00
C ILE A 206 -14.71 -18.20 2.17
N ARG A 207 -13.43 -18.51 1.91
CA ARG A 207 -12.87 -19.86 2.09
C ARG A 207 -12.95 -20.31 3.55
N ALA A 208 -12.57 -19.44 4.49
CA ALA A 208 -12.67 -19.74 5.91
C ALA A 208 -14.12 -19.98 6.33
N ALA A 209 -15.05 -19.13 5.88
CA ALA A 209 -16.47 -19.28 6.17
C ALA A 209 -17.02 -20.63 5.67
N ARG A 210 -16.65 -21.05 4.44
CA ARG A 210 -17.02 -22.36 3.89
C ARG A 210 -16.49 -23.52 4.73
N GLN A 211 -15.27 -23.42 5.23
CA GLN A 211 -14.67 -24.46 6.08
C GLN A 211 -15.44 -24.62 7.40
N PHE A 212 -15.77 -23.51 8.08
CA PHE A 212 -16.58 -23.55 9.30
C PHE A 212 -17.98 -24.10 9.05
N ALA A 213 -18.63 -23.66 7.97
CA ALA A 213 -19.94 -24.17 7.56
C ALA A 213 -19.91 -25.67 7.24
N TRP A 214 -18.86 -26.15 6.57
CA TRP A 214 -18.68 -27.58 6.29
C TRP A 214 -18.50 -28.40 7.57
N GLN A 215 -17.68 -27.91 8.51
CA GLN A 215 -17.51 -28.55 9.82
C GLN A 215 -18.83 -28.59 10.60
N ALA A 216 -19.60 -27.49 10.58
CA ALA A 216 -20.89 -27.41 11.23
C ALA A 216 -21.90 -28.41 10.62
N ALA A 217 -21.98 -28.47 9.29
CA ALA A 217 -22.84 -29.40 8.58
C ALA A 217 -22.46 -30.86 8.87
N GLN A 218 -21.17 -31.19 8.86
CA GLN A 218 -20.67 -32.53 9.17
C GLN A 218 -20.98 -32.90 10.64
N ALA A 219 -20.73 -31.99 11.58
CA ALA A 219 -20.98 -32.22 12.99
C ALA A 219 -22.48 -32.35 13.33
N GLY A 220 -23.37 -31.75 12.52
CA GLY A 220 -24.82 -31.83 12.68
C GLY A 220 -25.49 -33.07 12.06
N GLN A 221 -24.75 -33.91 11.34
CA GLN A 221 -25.28 -35.16 10.79
C GLN A 221 -25.60 -36.17 11.91
N ASN A 222 -26.53 -37.08 11.63
CA ASN A 222 -26.91 -38.20 12.50
C ASN A 222 -27.34 -37.79 13.94
N PRO A 223 -28.37 -36.92 14.09
CA PRO A 223 -28.99 -36.67 15.40
C PRO A 223 -29.63 -37.97 15.98
N PRO A 224 -29.90 -38.05 17.29
CA PRO A 224 -29.87 -36.96 18.28
C PRO A 224 -28.45 -36.61 18.79
N HIS A 225 -28.26 -35.34 19.14
CA HIS A 225 -27.02 -34.83 19.75
C HIS A 225 -27.32 -34.17 21.10
N SER A 226 -26.35 -34.16 22.01
CA SER A 226 -26.49 -33.48 23.29
C SER A 226 -26.59 -31.95 23.13
N VAL A 227 -27.04 -31.28 24.19
CA VAL A 227 -27.10 -29.81 24.25
C VAL A 227 -25.73 -29.18 23.94
N GLU A 228 -24.65 -29.71 24.52
CA GLU A 228 -23.29 -29.21 24.32
C GLU A 228 -22.87 -29.35 22.86
N LYS A 229 -23.19 -30.48 22.23
CA LYS A 229 -22.86 -30.73 20.84
C LYS A 229 -23.64 -29.79 19.91
N TRP A 230 -24.93 -29.55 20.17
CA TRP A 230 -25.71 -28.59 19.42
C TRP A 230 -25.19 -27.15 19.56
N ARG A 231 -24.78 -26.73 20.77
CA ARG A 231 -24.13 -25.42 20.97
C ARG A 231 -22.82 -25.29 20.19
N GLN A 232 -22.01 -26.35 20.15
CA GLN A 232 -20.79 -26.36 19.35
C GLN A 232 -21.09 -26.16 17.87
N ILE A 233 -22.09 -26.87 17.34
CA ILE A 233 -22.52 -26.75 15.93
C ILE A 233 -23.03 -25.33 15.64
N GLU A 234 -23.84 -24.76 16.54
CA GLU A 234 -24.31 -23.38 16.42
C GLU A 234 -23.14 -22.38 16.36
N GLY A 235 -22.13 -22.56 17.21
CA GLY A 235 -20.92 -21.73 17.22
C GLY A 235 -20.14 -21.79 15.91
N LEU A 236 -20.02 -22.97 15.29
CA LEU A 236 -19.37 -23.11 13.97
C LEU A 236 -20.14 -22.36 12.87
N TRP A 237 -21.48 -22.43 12.88
CA TRP A 237 -22.29 -21.63 11.95
C TRP A 237 -22.14 -20.13 12.21
N GLN A 238 -22.06 -19.71 13.47
CA GLN A 238 -21.86 -18.32 13.83
C GLN A 238 -20.53 -17.77 13.32
N GLU A 239 -19.43 -18.52 13.48
CA GLU A 239 -18.10 -18.16 12.96
C GLU A 239 -18.11 -18.01 11.43
N ALA A 240 -18.80 -18.92 10.73
CA ALA A 240 -18.94 -18.83 9.27
C ALA A 240 -19.68 -17.54 8.86
N ILE A 241 -20.77 -17.20 9.55
CA ILE A 241 -21.57 -16.00 9.29
C ILE A 241 -20.76 -14.73 9.57
N GLN A 242 -20.07 -14.64 10.71
CA GLN A 242 -19.29 -13.46 11.09
C GLN A 242 -18.19 -13.13 10.08
N ARG A 243 -17.54 -14.15 9.50
CA ARG A 243 -16.51 -13.96 8.47
C ARG A 243 -17.09 -13.41 7.17
N LEU A 244 -18.30 -13.84 6.79
CA LEU A 244 -18.97 -13.30 5.61
C LEU A 244 -19.50 -11.88 5.83
N ASP A 245 -19.99 -11.57 7.03
CA ASP A 245 -20.44 -10.21 7.40
C ASP A 245 -19.27 -9.20 7.46
N ALA A 246 -18.02 -9.66 7.59
CA ALA A 246 -16.82 -8.82 7.56
C ALA A 246 -16.40 -8.39 6.13
N ILE A 247 -17.07 -8.88 5.09
CA ILE A 247 -16.75 -8.55 3.69
C ILE A 247 -17.38 -7.19 3.36
N PRO A 248 -16.60 -6.18 2.93
CA PRO A 248 -17.10 -4.84 2.70
C PRO A 248 -17.92 -4.76 1.39
N ALA A 249 -18.91 -3.86 1.36
CA ALA A 249 -19.87 -3.74 0.26
C ALA A 249 -19.30 -3.08 -1.01
N ASP A 250 -18.11 -2.48 -0.92
CA ASP A 250 -17.36 -1.93 -2.04
C ASP A 250 -16.66 -3.02 -2.88
N ASN A 251 -16.48 -4.23 -2.33
CA ASN A 251 -16.09 -5.42 -3.10
C ASN A 251 -17.31 -6.07 -3.77
N LEU A 252 -17.72 -5.54 -4.93
CA LEU A 252 -18.95 -5.95 -5.63
C LEU A 252 -19.03 -7.46 -5.94
N ALA A 253 -17.92 -8.08 -6.35
CA ALA A 253 -17.91 -9.49 -6.75
C ALA A 253 -17.99 -10.41 -5.53
N GLY A 254 -17.14 -10.19 -4.52
CA GLY A 254 -17.12 -11.02 -3.32
C GLY A 254 -18.29 -10.77 -2.38
N TYR A 255 -18.86 -9.55 -2.38
CA TYR A 255 -20.05 -9.23 -1.61
C TYR A 255 -21.29 -9.99 -2.11
N ALA A 256 -21.49 -10.09 -3.43
CA ALA A 256 -22.61 -10.84 -3.99
C ALA A 256 -22.58 -12.33 -3.59
N GLU A 257 -21.40 -12.97 -3.68
CA GLU A 257 -21.20 -14.34 -3.22
C GLU A 257 -21.43 -14.49 -1.72
N ALA A 258 -20.90 -13.55 -0.92
CA ALA A 258 -21.08 -13.54 0.53
C ALA A 258 -22.55 -13.47 0.95
N GLN A 259 -23.37 -12.64 0.29
CA GLN A 259 -24.79 -12.52 0.57
C GLN A 259 -25.57 -13.82 0.30
N GLN A 260 -25.24 -14.53 -0.78
CA GLN A 260 -25.84 -15.83 -1.08
C GLN A 260 -25.51 -16.88 0.00
N LEU A 261 -24.25 -16.94 0.42
CA LEU A 261 -23.81 -17.84 1.48
C LEU A 261 -24.44 -17.48 2.84
N LEU A 262 -24.53 -16.18 3.17
CA LEU A 262 -25.15 -15.69 4.41
C LEU A 262 -26.60 -16.15 4.54
N ALA A 263 -27.39 -16.08 3.47
CA ALA A 263 -28.78 -16.56 3.48
C ALA A 263 -28.84 -18.06 3.85
N THR A 264 -27.97 -18.86 3.24
CA THR A 264 -27.89 -20.30 3.47
C THR A 264 -27.43 -20.63 4.90
N TYR A 265 -26.41 -19.93 5.39
CA TYR A 265 -25.81 -20.20 6.69
C TYR A 265 -26.72 -19.73 7.84
N ARG A 266 -27.41 -18.59 7.69
CA ARG A 266 -28.41 -18.12 8.66
C ARG A 266 -29.61 -19.07 8.76
N ALA A 267 -30.08 -19.60 7.63
CA ALA A 267 -31.13 -20.62 7.62
C ALA A 267 -30.69 -21.90 8.35
N SER A 268 -29.46 -22.37 8.09
CA SER A 268 -28.88 -23.54 8.74
C SER A 268 -28.71 -23.34 10.25
N GLN A 269 -28.17 -22.19 10.67
CA GLN A 269 -28.03 -21.83 12.09
C GLN A 269 -29.39 -21.80 12.80
N SER A 270 -30.43 -21.24 12.17
CA SER A 270 -31.78 -21.21 12.72
C SER A 270 -32.33 -22.62 12.98
N GLN A 271 -32.13 -23.55 12.05
CA GLN A 271 -32.51 -24.95 12.25
C GLN A 271 -31.77 -25.59 13.44
N ILE A 272 -30.47 -25.30 13.61
CA ILE A 272 -29.69 -25.79 14.74
C ILE A 272 -30.20 -25.20 16.07
N ARG A 273 -30.57 -23.92 16.10
CA ARG A 273 -31.16 -23.28 17.30
C ARG A 273 -32.46 -23.95 17.73
N VAL A 274 -33.34 -24.26 16.77
CA VAL A 274 -34.59 -24.98 17.06
C VAL A 274 -34.31 -26.36 17.66
N ARG A 275 -33.33 -27.10 17.11
CA ARG A 275 -32.94 -28.42 17.65
C ARG A 275 -32.30 -28.32 19.03
N LEU A 276 -31.44 -27.32 19.25
CA LEU A 276 -30.83 -27.04 20.54
C LEU A 276 -31.89 -26.77 21.60
N GLN A 277 -32.88 -25.93 21.29
CA GLN A 277 -33.97 -25.62 22.21
C GLN A 277 -34.82 -26.86 22.51
N ALA A 278 -35.19 -27.64 21.49
CA ALA A 278 -35.95 -28.87 21.67
C ALA A 278 -35.22 -29.89 22.55
N GLU A 279 -33.90 -30.03 22.38
CA GLU A 279 -33.06 -30.90 23.22
C GLU A 279 -32.99 -30.39 24.67
N GLN A 280 -32.83 -29.09 24.89
CA GLN A 280 -32.81 -28.51 26.24
C GLN A 280 -34.13 -28.73 26.96
N GLU A 281 -35.26 -28.46 26.29
CA GLU A 281 -36.59 -28.67 26.85
C GLU A 281 -36.86 -30.16 27.13
N ALA A 282 -36.43 -31.05 26.23
CA ALA A 282 -36.54 -32.50 26.41
C ALA A 282 -35.80 -32.98 27.65
N VAL A 283 -34.53 -32.58 27.79
CA VAL A 283 -33.69 -32.95 28.95
C VAL A 283 -34.31 -32.43 30.25
N LEU A 284 -34.81 -31.18 30.27
CA LEU A 284 -35.47 -30.61 31.44
C LEU A 284 -36.76 -31.36 31.81
N ASN A 285 -37.64 -31.60 30.84
CA ASN A 285 -38.90 -32.33 31.07
C ASN A 285 -38.63 -33.75 31.58
N PHE A 286 -37.63 -34.42 31.02
CA PHE A 286 -37.21 -35.75 31.44
C PHE A 286 -36.65 -35.75 32.88
N GLN A 287 -35.79 -34.81 33.22
CA GLN A 287 -35.27 -34.65 34.58
C GLN A 287 -36.39 -34.37 35.59
N GLU A 288 -37.35 -33.50 35.24
CA GLU A 288 -38.49 -33.23 36.11
C GLU A 288 -39.36 -34.48 36.30
N ALA A 289 -39.58 -35.26 35.24
CA ALA A 289 -40.29 -36.53 35.33
C ALA A 289 -39.55 -37.53 36.24
N GLN A 290 -38.23 -37.66 36.11
CA GLN A 290 -37.42 -38.51 36.99
C GLN A 290 -37.52 -38.08 38.45
N TYR A 291 -37.45 -36.77 38.73
CA TYR A 291 -37.64 -36.24 40.08
C TYR A 291 -39.04 -36.58 40.65
N LYS A 292 -40.10 -36.41 39.86
CA LYS A 292 -41.47 -36.77 40.27
C LYS A 292 -41.63 -38.28 40.49
N ILE A 293 -41.00 -39.11 39.67
CA ILE A 293 -40.99 -40.57 39.85
C ILE A 293 -40.33 -40.92 41.19
N GLN A 294 -39.16 -40.33 41.50
CA GLN A 294 -38.47 -40.57 42.75
C GLN A 294 -39.31 -40.13 43.96
N ALA A 295 -39.95 -38.96 43.88
CA ALA A 295 -40.84 -38.46 44.92
C ALA A 295 -42.07 -39.38 45.11
N LEU A 296 -42.66 -39.88 44.02
CA LEU A 296 -43.76 -40.83 44.08
C LEU A 296 -43.32 -42.12 44.78
N LEU A 297 -42.20 -42.71 44.39
CA LEU A 297 -41.67 -43.94 45.00
C LEU A 297 -41.40 -43.78 46.50
N ALA A 298 -40.85 -42.63 46.91
CA ALA A 298 -40.62 -42.31 48.32
C ALA A 298 -41.92 -42.11 49.13
N SER A 299 -43.03 -41.75 48.46
CA SER A 299 -44.30 -41.48 49.12
C SER A 299 -45.19 -42.71 49.33
N ILE A 300 -44.83 -43.86 48.74
CA ILE A 300 -45.60 -45.10 48.87
C ILE A 300 -45.41 -45.68 50.30
N PRO A 301 -46.46 -45.74 51.14
CA PRO A 301 -46.36 -46.28 52.49
C PRO A 301 -46.10 -47.79 52.47
N THR A 302 -45.37 -48.28 53.47
CA THR A 302 -45.07 -49.71 53.65
C THR A 302 -46.31 -50.57 53.92
N ASN A 303 -47.39 -49.95 54.41
CA ASN A 303 -48.69 -50.61 54.60
C ASN A 303 -49.63 -50.30 53.41
N PRO A 304 -50.04 -51.32 52.62
CA PRO A 304 -50.91 -51.17 51.45
C PRO A 304 -52.25 -50.49 51.73
N ASP A 305 -52.80 -50.63 52.94
CA ASP A 305 -54.12 -50.09 53.31
C ASP A 305 -54.13 -48.56 53.47
N ARG A 306 -52.94 -47.94 53.51
CA ARG A 306 -52.76 -46.49 53.69
C ARG A 306 -52.45 -45.75 52.39
N VAL A 307 -52.46 -46.43 51.25
CA VAL A 307 -52.17 -45.81 49.94
C VAL A 307 -53.32 -44.88 49.55
N ASN A 308 -53.03 -43.58 49.42
CA ASN A 308 -53.97 -42.63 48.84
C ASN A 308 -53.96 -42.75 47.30
N ARG A 309 -54.87 -43.55 46.75
CA ARG A 309 -54.97 -43.81 45.30
C ARG A 309 -55.15 -42.53 44.49
N ASN A 310 -55.97 -41.59 44.96
CA ASN A 310 -56.23 -40.33 44.25
C ASN A 310 -54.96 -39.47 44.14
N ALA A 311 -54.16 -39.40 45.20
CA ALA A 311 -52.88 -38.71 45.17
C ALA A 311 -51.90 -39.37 44.19
N MET A 312 -51.83 -40.71 44.19
CA MET A 312 -50.99 -41.47 43.27
C MET A 312 -51.40 -41.28 41.81
N ILE A 313 -52.70 -41.28 41.52
CA ILE A 313 -53.26 -41.00 40.18
C ILE A 313 -52.81 -39.61 39.71
N SER A 314 -52.97 -38.57 40.56
CA SER A 314 -52.57 -37.21 40.21
C SER A 314 -51.06 -37.08 39.96
N GLN A 315 -50.23 -37.72 40.80
CA GLN A 315 -48.77 -37.73 40.61
C GLN A 315 -48.36 -38.45 39.30
N LEU A 316 -48.99 -39.59 38.99
CA LEU A 316 -48.75 -40.32 37.74
C LEU A 316 -49.17 -39.51 36.51
N GLN A 317 -50.32 -38.83 36.56
CA GLN A 317 -50.74 -37.91 35.50
C GLN A 317 -49.73 -36.79 35.28
N GLY A 318 -49.17 -36.22 36.35
CA GLY A 318 -48.11 -35.22 36.27
C GLY A 318 -46.82 -35.75 35.62
N ILE A 319 -46.42 -36.98 35.94
CA ILE A 319 -45.26 -37.66 35.31
C ILE A 319 -45.53 -37.89 33.82
N ILE A 320 -46.71 -38.42 33.47
CA ILE A 320 -47.12 -38.68 32.08
C ILE A 320 -47.08 -37.38 31.28
N HIS A 321 -47.66 -36.29 31.80
CA HIS A 321 -47.67 -34.99 31.13
C HIS A 321 -46.25 -34.47 30.84
N GLN A 322 -45.28 -34.64 31.75
CA GLN A 322 -43.90 -34.23 31.50
C GLN A 322 -43.23 -35.10 30.42
N LEU A 323 -43.42 -36.42 30.48
CA LEU A 323 -42.83 -37.35 29.51
C LEU A 323 -43.43 -37.21 28.11
N GLU A 324 -44.71 -36.84 27.99
CA GLU A 324 -45.37 -36.56 26.69
C GLU A 324 -44.84 -35.31 25.99
N ARG A 325 -44.20 -34.39 26.74
CA ARG A 325 -43.57 -33.18 26.19
C ARG A 325 -42.15 -33.41 25.69
N VAL A 326 -41.64 -34.65 25.73
CA VAL A 326 -40.32 -34.99 25.18
C VAL A 326 -40.47 -35.31 23.69
N PRO A 327 -40.00 -34.42 22.78
CA PRO A 327 -40.15 -34.63 21.34
C PRO A 327 -39.24 -35.75 20.81
N ASN A 328 -39.68 -36.36 19.71
CA ASN A 328 -38.87 -37.32 18.95
C ASN A 328 -37.58 -36.65 18.40
N GLY A 329 -36.50 -37.41 18.31
CA GLY A 329 -35.21 -36.94 17.81
C GLY A 329 -34.36 -36.21 18.84
N THR A 330 -34.69 -36.34 20.12
CA THR A 330 -33.88 -35.88 21.27
C THR A 330 -33.17 -37.04 21.95
N THR A 331 -32.09 -36.77 22.68
CA THR A 331 -31.26 -37.85 23.26
C THR A 331 -32.03 -38.70 24.28
N VAL A 332 -32.92 -38.07 25.05
CA VAL A 332 -33.72 -38.70 26.10
C VAL A 332 -35.03 -39.31 25.60
N TYR A 333 -35.34 -39.23 24.30
CA TYR A 333 -36.65 -39.65 23.77
C TYR A 333 -36.98 -41.12 24.05
N LEU A 334 -36.05 -42.04 23.75
CA LEU A 334 -36.31 -43.48 23.91
C LEU A 334 -36.53 -43.86 25.38
N GLU A 335 -35.72 -43.30 26.29
CA GLU A 335 -35.87 -43.51 27.73
C GLU A 335 -37.19 -42.90 28.25
N SER A 336 -37.54 -41.71 27.76
CA SER A 336 -38.80 -41.05 28.09
C SER A 336 -40.01 -41.88 27.68
N GLN A 337 -39.98 -42.49 26.49
CA GLN A 337 -41.06 -43.38 26.02
C GLN A 337 -41.19 -44.65 26.88
N ALA A 338 -40.07 -45.23 27.31
CA ALA A 338 -40.09 -46.38 28.21
C ALA A 338 -40.73 -46.04 29.56
N LEU A 339 -40.35 -44.90 30.17
CA LEU A 339 -40.96 -44.43 31.42
C LEU A 339 -42.43 -44.06 31.24
N LEU A 340 -42.80 -43.47 30.09
CA LEU A 340 -44.17 -43.08 29.78
C LEU A 340 -45.08 -44.32 29.73
N LEU A 341 -44.62 -45.39 29.08
CA LEU A 341 -45.34 -46.66 29.03
C LEU A 341 -45.50 -47.26 30.43
N SER A 342 -44.43 -47.25 31.24
CA SER A 342 -44.48 -47.74 32.63
C SER A 342 -45.50 -46.96 33.47
N ALA A 343 -45.48 -45.62 33.40
CA ALA A 343 -46.39 -44.76 34.14
C ALA A 343 -47.86 -44.97 33.70
N LYS A 344 -48.12 -45.09 32.39
CA LYS A 344 -49.46 -45.40 31.84
C LYS A 344 -49.97 -46.76 32.31
N ASN A 345 -49.12 -47.78 32.25
CA ASN A 345 -49.48 -49.11 32.74
C ASN A 345 -49.78 -49.11 34.23
N LYS A 346 -49.01 -48.37 35.04
CA LYS A 346 -49.27 -48.27 36.47
C LYS A 346 -50.57 -47.52 36.77
N LEU A 347 -50.87 -46.46 36.02
CA LEU A 347 -52.12 -45.71 36.15
C LEU A 347 -53.34 -46.59 35.85
N ASN A 348 -53.25 -47.48 34.86
CA ASN A 348 -54.34 -48.41 34.50
C ASN A 348 -54.58 -49.52 35.55
N GLN A 349 -53.65 -49.72 36.49
CA GLN A 349 -53.76 -50.73 37.56
C GLN A 349 -54.37 -50.20 38.86
N LEU A 350 -54.60 -48.88 38.97
CA LEU A 350 -55.11 -48.21 40.17
C LEU A 350 -56.61 -47.96 40.06
#